data_AF-A0A924ELC5-F1
#
_entry.id   AF-A0A924ELC5-F1
#
_cell.length_a   1.000
_cell.length_b   1.000
_cell.length_c   1.000
_cell.angle_alpha   90.00
_cell.angle_beta   90.00
_cell.angle_gamma   90.00
#
_symmetry.space_group_name_H-M   'P 1'
#
loop_
_entity.id
_entity.type
_entity.pdbx_description
1 polymer ?
#
loop_
_entity_poly.entity_id
_entity_poly.type
_entity_poly.pdbx_seq_one_letter_code
_entity_poly.pdbx_strand_id
1 'polypeptide(L)'
;MYNSRGKWFLAVLFLLLGNSIYAQTLGSSNPNSERENNPYSKYGVGELWNGNTTALKGMGNITSAFSDPFIINSDNPASYTSLILTTFDGGGIASSRNITNASGASYNTGTASLGYINLGVPLGKKAGMALGLRPYTKCYYALADTVATPLGGTVRSYAGDGGLSYAYLGGAYKFKGLSIGFNFGYMFGNYRKFTTVADTFNPHRDYQSQFARYIRLGGINWKGGATYEVKSRDSNYTFRVGGTLTLGQNLNETVSYYKSSSYDLGGTLINDTVKADSYTDRKGKLKLPTSFSIGVLLSKTDKWAWGFDYSAINWTNFSS
;
A
#
# COMPACT_ATOMS: atom_id res chain seq x y z
N MET A 1 3.07 15.66 -42.50
CA MET A 1 3.48 14.24 -42.43
C MET A 1 3.83 13.93 -40.99
N TYR A 2 2.90 13.36 -40.22
CA TYR A 2 3.03 13.13 -38.78
C TYR A 2 3.64 11.74 -38.56
N ASN A 3 4.85 11.71 -38.01
CA ASN A 3 5.73 10.56 -37.99
C ASN A 3 5.21 9.47 -37.03
N SER A 4 5.02 8.24 -37.53
CA SER A 4 4.40 7.09 -36.85
C SER A 4 5.24 6.44 -35.74
N ARG A 5 6.33 7.09 -35.32
CA ARG A 5 7.32 6.53 -34.39
C ARG A 5 6.91 6.56 -32.91
N GLY A 6 5.89 7.35 -32.53
CA GLY A 6 5.42 7.44 -31.13
C GLY A 6 4.53 6.27 -30.67
N LYS A 7 3.89 5.54 -31.59
CA LYS A 7 2.97 4.44 -31.24
C LYS A 7 3.69 3.16 -30.83
N TRP A 8 4.91 2.96 -31.33
CA TRP A 8 5.74 1.81 -30.98
C TRP A 8 6.39 1.93 -29.60
N PHE A 9 6.71 3.15 -29.15
CA PHE A 9 7.34 3.36 -27.85
C PHE A 9 6.40 3.05 -26.68
N LEU A 10 5.11 3.41 -26.80
CA LEU A 10 4.08 3.08 -25.81
C LEU A 10 3.73 1.58 -25.77
N ALA A 11 3.75 0.90 -26.92
CA ALA A 11 3.52 -0.54 -27.00
C ALA A 11 4.69 -1.36 -26.42
N VAL A 12 5.92 -0.90 -26.63
CA VAL A 12 7.13 -1.54 -26.06
C VAL A 12 7.20 -1.34 -24.54
N LEU A 13 6.75 -0.19 -24.01
CA LEU A 13 6.67 0.04 -22.56
C LEU A 13 5.63 -0.89 -21.88
N PHE A 14 4.50 -1.16 -22.54
CA PHE A 14 3.47 -2.07 -22.03
C PHE A 14 3.89 -3.55 -22.12
N LEU A 15 4.67 -3.94 -23.13
CA LEU A 15 5.19 -5.31 -23.29
C LEU A 15 6.37 -5.61 -22.35
N LEU A 16 7.18 -4.62 -21.98
CA LEU A 16 8.28 -4.76 -21.01
C LEU A 16 7.79 -4.83 -19.55
N LEU A 17 6.63 -4.24 -19.23
CA LEU A 17 6.00 -4.38 -17.92
C LEU A 17 5.28 -5.74 -17.72
N GLY A 18 5.12 -6.53 -18.78
CA GLY A 18 4.42 -7.81 -18.74
C GLY A 18 5.27 -9.02 -18.34
N ASN A 19 6.60 -8.94 -18.34
CA ASN A 19 7.48 -10.12 -18.31
C ASN A 19 8.44 -10.24 -17.11
N SER A 20 8.28 -9.46 -16.05
CA SER A 20 9.14 -9.62 -14.87
C SER A 20 8.45 -9.20 -13.57
N ILE A 21 7.44 -9.96 -13.18
CA ILE A 21 7.06 -10.09 -11.77
C ILE A 21 7.29 -11.56 -11.39
N TYR A 22 8.55 -11.97 -11.41
CA TYR A 22 8.95 -13.16 -10.65
C TYR A 22 9.05 -12.72 -9.20
N ALA A 23 7.96 -12.89 -8.45
CA ALA A 23 8.01 -12.82 -7.01
C ALA A 23 8.96 -13.93 -6.54
N GLN A 24 10.15 -13.57 -6.05
CA GLN A 24 11.03 -14.51 -5.38
C GLN A 24 10.27 -15.11 -4.18
N THR A 25 9.83 -16.34 -4.36
CA THR A 25 9.38 -17.24 -3.30
C THR A 25 10.61 -17.96 -2.76
N LEU A 26 11.22 -17.41 -1.72
CA LEU A 26 12.04 -18.20 -0.81
C LEU A 26 11.21 -18.44 0.45
N GLY A 27 10.75 -19.68 0.57
CA GLY A 27 10.10 -20.19 1.77
C GLY A 27 11.15 -20.33 2.86
N SER A 28 11.17 -19.36 3.78
CA SER A 28 11.71 -19.47 5.13
C SER A 28 11.34 -18.17 5.85
N SER A 29 10.54 -18.27 6.90
CA SER A 29 10.25 -17.17 7.82
C SER A 29 11.54 -16.75 8.54
N ASN A 30 12.29 -15.85 7.90
CA ASN A 30 13.52 -15.29 8.41
C ASN A 30 13.24 -13.85 8.90
N PRO A 31 13.49 -13.50 10.16
CA PRO A 31 13.46 -12.10 10.62
C PRO A 31 14.46 -11.19 9.87
N ASN A 32 15.47 -11.77 9.20
CA ASN A 32 16.42 -11.11 8.30
C ASN A 32 16.04 -11.21 6.81
N SER A 33 14.79 -11.55 6.48
CA SER A 33 14.30 -11.34 5.13
C SER A 33 14.53 -9.88 4.71
N GLU A 34 14.81 -9.62 3.44
CA GLU A 34 14.88 -8.27 2.83
C GLU A 34 13.50 -7.53 2.81
N ARG A 35 12.62 -7.90 3.74
CA ARG A 35 11.28 -7.40 3.97
C ARG A 35 11.21 -6.92 5.42
N GLU A 36 10.69 -5.71 5.58
CA GLU A 36 10.58 -5.03 6.86
C GLU A 36 9.56 -5.74 7.74
N ASN A 37 10.03 -6.45 8.77
CA ASN A 37 9.19 -7.13 9.74
C ASN A 37 8.39 -6.10 10.53
N ASN A 38 7.06 -6.19 10.49
CA ASN A 38 6.17 -5.39 11.30
C ASN A 38 5.07 -6.29 11.92
N PRO A 39 5.19 -6.64 13.22
CA PRO A 39 4.18 -7.44 13.93
C PRO A 39 2.76 -6.87 13.84
N TYR A 40 2.62 -5.54 13.80
CA TYR A 40 1.32 -4.86 13.73
C TYR A 40 0.64 -5.02 12.37
N SER A 41 1.40 -5.35 11.32
CA SER A 41 0.86 -5.60 9.98
C SER A 41 0.05 -6.91 9.89
N LYS A 42 -0.01 -7.71 10.96
CA LYS A 42 -0.88 -8.88 11.06
C LYS A 42 -2.38 -8.52 11.03
N TYR A 43 -2.73 -7.34 11.52
CA TYR A 43 -4.11 -6.89 11.68
C TYR A 43 -4.65 -6.18 10.42
N GLY A 44 -5.96 -6.31 10.19
CA GLY A 44 -6.66 -5.72 9.05
C GLY A 44 -5.99 -6.05 7.71
N VAL A 45 -5.82 -5.02 6.88
CA VAL A 45 -5.13 -5.04 5.58
C VAL A 45 -3.62 -4.79 5.69
N GLY A 46 -3.05 -4.90 6.88
CA GLY A 46 -1.65 -4.57 7.16
C GLY A 46 -1.42 -3.08 7.42
N GLU A 47 -0.17 -2.67 7.29
CA GLU A 47 0.25 -1.28 7.50
C GLU A 47 -0.06 -0.44 6.25
N LEU A 48 -0.64 0.75 6.46
CA LEU A 48 -0.87 1.70 5.38
C LEU A 48 0.47 2.19 4.83
N TRP A 49 0.62 2.11 3.51
CA TRP A 49 1.82 2.54 2.83
C TRP A 49 1.63 3.95 2.27
N ASN A 50 2.51 4.87 2.63
CA ASN A 50 2.51 6.20 2.03
C ASN A 50 3.10 6.11 0.61
N GLY A 51 2.23 6.15 -0.40
CA GLY A 51 2.58 6.15 -1.82
C GLY A 51 2.65 7.55 -2.45
N ASN A 52 3.01 8.58 -1.68
CA ASN A 52 3.23 9.92 -2.20
C ASN A 52 4.59 10.03 -2.91
N THR A 53 4.73 11.07 -3.73
CA THR A 53 5.97 11.35 -4.44
C THR A 53 7.11 11.71 -3.49
N THR A 54 8.35 11.51 -3.94
CA THR A 54 9.55 11.83 -3.14
C THR A 54 9.56 13.30 -2.67
N ALA A 55 9.15 14.22 -3.55
CA ALA A 55 9.03 15.64 -3.22
C ALA A 55 8.00 15.89 -2.09
N LEU A 56 6.82 15.27 -2.18
CA LEU A 56 5.79 15.36 -1.14
C LEU A 56 6.27 14.78 0.20
N LYS A 57 7.00 13.66 0.17
CA LYS A 57 7.59 13.07 1.37
C LYS A 57 8.63 13.99 2.01
N GLY A 58 9.45 14.66 1.19
CA GLY A 58 10.43 15.65 1.67
C GLY A 58 9.80 16.86 2.36
N MET A 59 8.53 17.17 2.06
CA MET A 59 7.75 18.23 2.71
C MET A 59 6.87 17.73 3.85
N GLY A 60 7.12 16.52 4.38
CA GLY A 60 6.30 15.97 5.47
C GLY A 60 4.88 15.57 5.04
N ASN A 61 4.66 15.29 3.75
CA ASN A 61 3.38 14.85 3.18
C ASN A 61 2.24 15.88 3.18
N ILE A 62 2.56 17.18 3.05
CA ILE A 62 1.56 18.22 2.78
C ILE A 62 0.99 18.00 1.39
N THR A 63 -0.26 17.55 1.29
CA THR A 63 -0.87 17.08 0.03
C THR A 63 -2.21 17.73 -0.27
N SER A 64 -2.98 18.11 0.74
CA SER A 64 -4.34 18.61 0.59
C SER A 64 -4.40 19.94 -0.16
N ALA A 65 -3.47 20.87 0.08
CA ALA A 65 -3.42 22.16 -0.63
C ALA A 65 -2.22 22.30 -1.58
N PHE A 66 -1.37 21.26 -1.66
CA PHE A 66 -0.16 21.30 -2.48
C PHE A 66 -0.48 21.06 -3.95
N SER A 67 0.05 21.96 -4.80
CA SER A 67 -0.09 21.89 -6.25
C SER A 67 1.13 22.54 -6.89
N ASP A 68 1.72 21.86 -7.86
CA ASP A 68 2.97 22.28 -8.50
C ASP A 68 2.92 21.99 -10.01
N PRO A 69 3.59 22.79 -10.86
CA PRO A 69 3.61 22.55 -12.30
C PRO A 69 4.34 21.29 -12.76
N PHE A 70 5.23 20.76 -11.92
CA PHE A 70 6.14 19.66 -12.26
C PHE A 70 5.95 18.43 -11.37
N ILE A 71 5.38 18.58 -10.17
CA ILE A 71 5.17 17.46 -9.24
C ILE A 71 3.73 16.95 -9.34
N ILE A 72 3.58 15.65 -9.55
CA ILE A 72 2.27 14.98 -9.55
C ILE A 72 1.86 14.71 -8.10
N ASN A 73 0.79 15.35 -7.64
CA ASN A 73 0.20 15.03 -6.35
C ASN A 73 -1.02 14.13 -6.53
N SER A 74 -0.77 12.82 -6.53
CA SER A 74 -1.81 11.80 -6.70
C SER A 74 -2.76 11.67 -5.51
N ASP A 75 -2.37 12.22 -4.35
CA ASP A 75 -3.22 12.19 -3.17
C ASP A 75 -4.35 13.21 -3.24
N ASN A 76 -4.11 14.40 -3.82
CA ASN A 76 -5.17 15.33 -4.19
C ASN A 76 -5.32 15.48 -5.72
N PRO A 77 -6.33 14.83 -6.34
CA PRO A 77 -6.54 14.89 -7.77
C PRO A 77 -6.73 16.30 -8.34
N ALA A 78 -7.26 17.25 -7.55
CA ALA A 78 -7.46 18.63 -8.00
C ALA A 78 -6.15 19.34 -8.40
N SER A 79 -5.01 18.85 -7.88
CA SER A 79 -3.68 19.37 -8.20
C SER A 79 -3.27 19.18 -9.67
N TYR A 80 -3.86 18.22 -10.39
CA TYR A 80 -3.47 17.92 -11.77
C TYR A 80 -3.72 19.11 -12.73
N THR A 81 -4.61 20.03 -12.35
CA THR A 81 -4.87 21.27 -13.09
C THR A 81 -3.68 22.23 -13.14
N SER A 82 -2.68 22.06 -12.26
CA SER A 82 -1.48 22.89 -12.23
C SER A 82 -0.37 22.38 -13.14
N LEU A 83 -0.43 21.13 -13.61
CA LEU A 83 0.60 20.55 -14.47
C LEU A 83 0.72 21.35 -15.77
N ILE A 84 1.95 21.62 -16.20
CA ILE A 84 2.23 22.37 -17.44
C ILE A 84 2.83 21.49 -18.54
N LEU A 85 3.48 20.39 -18.16
CA LEU A 85 4.13 19.46 -19.07
C LEU A 85 3.71 18.03 -18.72
N THR A 86 3.81 17.13 -19.71
CA THR A 86 3.66 15.70 -19.45
C THR A 86 4.82 15.24 -18.58
N THR A 87 4.51 14.87 -17.34
CA THR A 87 5.50 14.45 -16.34
C THR A 87 5.38 12.95 -16.13
N PHE A 88 6.50 12.25 -16.26
CA PHE A 88 6.65 10.89 -15.75
C PHE A 88 7.44 10.95 -14.44
N ASP A 89 6.92 10.35 -13.39
CA ASP A 89 7.53 10.34 -12.06
C ASP A 89 7.47 8.94 -11.47
N GLY A 90 8.62 8.37 -11.13
CA GLY A 90 8.75 7.07 -10.51
C GLY A 90 9.71 7.14 -9.35
N GLY A 91 9.36 6.51 -8.24
CA GLY A 91 10.16 6.55 -7.01
C GLY A 91 10.31 5.18 -6.40
N GLY A 92 11.52 4.88 -5.91
CA GLY A 92 11.77 3.79 -4.97
C GLY A 92 11.62 4.27 -3.53
N ILE A 93 11.40 3.33 -2.62
CA ILE A 93 11.40 3.59 -1.18
C ILE A 93 12.15 2.48 -0.47
N ALA A 94 13.06 2.90 0.40
CA ALA A 94 13.72 2.05 1.36
C ALA A 94 13.33 2.49 2.78
N SER A 95 13.10 1.51 3.65
CA SER A 95 12.78 1.73 5.05
C SER A 95 13.54 0.74 5.91
N SER A 96 13.93 1.17 7.11
CA SER A 96 14.52 0.35 8.15
C SER A 96 13.76 0.57 9.44
N ARG A 97 13.52 -0.51 10.16
CA ARG A 97 12.79 -0.53 11.42
C ARG A 97 13.61 -1.30 12.44
N ASN A 98 13.64 -0.77 13.66
CA ASN A 98 14.17 -1.47 14.82
C ASN A 98 13.00 -1.92 15.70
N ILE A 99 12.93 -3.21 16.01
CA ILE A 99 11.91 -3.78 16.88
C ILE A 99 12.59 -4.32 18.12
N THR A 100 12.16 -3.83 19.28
CA THR A 100 12.63 -4.33 20.58
C THR A 100 11.51 -5.09 21.25
N ASN A 101 11.80 -6.30 21.70
CA ASN A 101 10.84 -7.11 22.45
C ASN A 101 10.85 -6.76 23.95
N ALA A 102 9.92 -7.35 24.71
CA ALA A 102 9.82 -7.11 26.16
C ALA A 102 11.06 -7.58 26.95
N SER A 103 11.85 -8.52 26.41
CA SER A 103 13.08 -9.00 27.03
C SER A 103 14.32 -8.16 26.66
N GLY A 104 14.15 -7.05 25.94
CA GLY A 104 15.22 -6.14 25.55
C GLY A 104 16.03 -6.56 24.31
N ALA A 105 15.68 -7.67 23.67
CA ALA A 105 16.30 -8.07 22.41
C ALA A 105 15.79 -7.17 21.27
N SER A 106 16.72 -6.66 20.46
CA SER A 106 16.46 -5.72 19.38
C SER A 106 16.84 -6.34 18.03
N TYR A 107 15.95 -6.17 17.05
CA TYR A 107 16.12 -6.68 15.69
C TYR A 107 16.00 -5.52 14.70
N ASN A 108 17.01 -5.34 13.85
CA ASN A 108 16.93 -4.44 12.72
C ASN A 108 16.39 -5.19 11.50
N THR A 109 15.40 -4.61 10.84
CA THR A 109 14.81 -5.14 9.61
C THR A 109 14.63 -3.99 8.62
N GLY A 110 14.58 -4.29 7.34
CA GLY A 110 14.40 -3.28 6.32
C GLY A 110 13.85 -3.84 5.02
N THR A 111 13.37 -2.94 4.18
CA THR A 111 12.87 -3.29 2.85
C THR A 111 13.21 -2.19 1.86
N ALA A 112 13.46 -2.58 0.62
CA ALA A 112 13.51 -1.70 -0.53
C ALA A 112 12.46 -2.17 -1.54
N SER A 113 11.67 -1.23 -2.06
CA SER A 113 10.58 -1.57 -2.99
C SER A 113 10.25 -0.39 -3.89
N LEU A 114 9.51 -0.66 -4.96
CA LEU A 114 8.89 0.39 -5.76
C LEU A 114 7.89 1.17 -4.89
N GLY A 115 8.06 2.50 -4.83
CA GLY A 115 7.19 3.39 -4.08
C GLY A 115 5.97 3.83 -4.87
N TYR A 116 6.17 4.22 -6.13
CA TYR A 116 5.10 4.63 -7.04
C TYR A 116 5.63 4.76 -8.47
N ILE A 117 4.72 4.72 -9.44
CA ILE A 117 4.92 5.16 -10.82
C ILE A 117 3.70 5.99 -11.21
N ASN A 118 3.92 7.21 -11.69
CA ASN A 118 2.88 8.14 -12.09
C ASN A 118 3.20 8.75 -13.46
N LEU A 119 2.16 8.99 -14.24
CA LEU A 119 2.19 9.76 -15.47
C LEU A 119 1.11 10.83 -15.38
N GLY A 120 1.53 12.09 -15.40
CA GLY A 120 0.66 13.27 -15.43
C GLY A 120 0.66 13.88 -16.82
N VAL A 121 -0.51 14.20 -17.36
CA VAL A 121 -0.66 14.83 -18.67
C VAL A 121 -1.53 16.08 -18.53
N PRO A 122 -1.01 17.28 -18.86
CA PRO A 122 -1.79 18.49 -18.88
C PRO A 122 -2.76 18.47 -20.07
N LEU A 123 -4.02 18.79 -19.82
CA LEU A 123 -5.09 18.85 -20.83
C LEU A 123 -5.48 20.31 -21.05
N GLY A 124 -4.56 21.07 -21.64
CA GLY A 124 -4.69 22.51 -21.82
C GLY A 124 -4.47 23.31 -20.53
N LYS A 125 -4.95 24.55 -20.48
CA LYS A 125 -4.65 25.49 -19.38
C LYS A 125 -5.48 25.30 -18.11
N LYS A 126 -6.52 24.46 -18.17
CA LYS A 126 -7.54 24.34 -17.11
C LYS A 126 -7.79 22.90 -16.68
N ALA A 127 -7.29 21.91 -17.40
CA ALA A 127 -7.53 20.52 -17.07
C ALA A 127 -6.21 19.74 -17.05
N GLY A 128 -6.21 18.64 -16.32
CA GLY A 128 -5.09 17.70 -16.28
C GLY A 128 -5.59 16.32 -15.94
N MET A 129 -4.84 15.32 -16.35
CA MET A 129 -5.06 13.93 -15.95
C MET A 129 -3.80 13.36 -15.32
N ALA A 130 -3.97 12.34 -14.50
CA ALA A 130 -2.87 11.51 -14.06
C ALA A 130 -3.31 10.05 -13.97
N LEU A 131 -2.40 9.14 -14.29
CA LEU A 131 -2.56 7.73 -13.99
C LEU A 131 -1.33 7.23 -13.26
N GLY A 132 -1.49 6.23 -12.41
CA GLY A 132 -0.38 5.73 -11.63
C GLY A 132 -0.66 4.40 -10.96
N LEU A 133 0.41 3.81 -10.45
CA LEU A 133 0.43 2.57 -9.71
C LEU A 133 1.28 2.78 -8.45
N ARG A 134 0.71 2.48 -7.29
CA ARG A 134 1.41 2.56 -6.01
C ARG A 134 0.98 1.45 -5.05
N PRO A 135 1.87 0.93 -4.19
CA PRO A 135 1.44 0.14 -3.04
C PRO A 135 0.55 0.98 -2.13
N TYR A 136 -0.52 0.39 -1.63
CA TYR A 136 -1.46 0.99 -0.70
C TYR A 136 -1.28 0.45 0.72
N THR A 137 -1.01 -0.84 0.86
CA THR A 137 -0.66 -1.46 2.14
C THR A 137 0.50 -2.42 2.00
N LYS A 138 1.16 -2.70 3.11
CA LYS A 138 2.15 -3.76 3.22
C LYS A 138 1.85 -4.63 4.43
N CYS A 139 1.98 -5.93 4.23
CA CYS A 139 1.93 -6.93 5.28
C CYS A 139 3.22 -7.74 5.20
N TYR A 140 3.99 -7.71 6.29
CA TYR A 140 5.07 -8.65 6.49
C TYR A 140 5.30 -8.79 7.99
N TYR A 141 5.13 -10.00 8.51
CA TYR A 141 5.47 -10.32 9.88
C TYR A 141 6.03 -11.73 9.99
N ALA A 142 7.03 -11.91 10.83
CA ALA A 142 7.59 -13.20 11.21
C ALA A 142 7.91 -13.15 12.72
N LEU A 143 7.15 -13.91 13.50
CA LEU A 143 7.16 -13.88 14.96
C LEU A 143 7.09 -15.32 15.48
N ALA A 144 7.76 -15.60 16.58
CA ALA A 144 7.59 -16.85 17.31
C ALA A 144 7.37 -16.54 18.80
N ASP A 145 6.50 -17.33 19.42
CA ASP A 145 6.22 -17.28 20.84
C ASP A 145 6.30 -18.69 21.42
N THR A 146 6.87 -18.81 22.62
CA THR A 146 7.03 -20.09 23.31
C THR A 146 6.11 -20.09 24.52
N VAL A 147 5.09 -20.96 24.50
CA VAL A 147 4.14 -21.12 25.60
C VAL A 147 4.50 -22.39 26.36
N ALA A 148 4.74 -22.26 27.67
CA ALA A 148 4.87 -23.42 28.53
C ALA A 148 3.50 -24.09 28.72
N THR A 149 3.39 -25.37 28.40
CA THR A 149 2.19 -26.18 28.67
C THR A 149 2.51 -27.27 29.70
N PRO A 150 1.50 -27.83 30.38
CA PRO A 150 1.71 -28.94 31.33
C PRO A 150 2.38 -30.18 30.72
N LEU A 151 2.39 -30.30 29.38
CA LEU A 151 2.95 -31.41 28.63
C LEU A 151 4.34 -31.11 28.02
N GLY A 152 4.88 -29.89 28.20
CA GLY A 152 6.11 -29.43 27.56
C GLY A 152 5.97 -28.04 26.94
N GLY A 153 7.08 -27.47 26.44
CA GLY A 153 7.04 -26.21 25.71
C GLY A 153 6.36 -26.38 24.35
N THR A 154 5.48 -25.45 23.97
CA THR A 154 4.92 -25.37 22.62
C THR A 154 5.38 -24.09 21.96
N VAL A 155 5.89 -24.18 20.73
CA VAL A 155 6.28 -23.00 19.94
C VAL A 155 5.16 -22.68 18.96
N ARG A 156 4.70 -21.43 18.99
CA ARG A 156 3.76 -20.86 18.02
C ARG A 156 4.49 -19.88 17.12
N SER A 157 4.59 -20.21 15.84
CA SER A 157 5.16 -19.32 14.84
C SER A 157 4.06 -18.69 14.01
N TYR A 158 4.13 -17.37 13.85
CA TYR A 158 3.26 -16.59 13.00
C TYR A 158 4.07 -15.99 11.87
N ALA A 159 3.68 -16.30 10.64
CA ALA A 159 4.25 -15.68 9.46
C ALA A 159 3.12 -15.10 8.61
N GLY A 160 3.37 -13.98 7.97
CA GLY A 160 2.44 -13.48 6.97
C GLY A 160 3.08 -12.46 6.06
N ASP A 161 2.63 -12.44 4.83
CA ASP A 161 3.13 -11.52 3.82
C ASP A 161 2.07 -11.16 2.79
N GLY A 162 2.23 -10.00 2.16
CA GLY A 162 1.35 -9.53 1.11
C GLY A 162 1.17 -8.02 1.13
N GLY A 163 0.10 -7.56 0.52
CA GLY A 163 -0.25 -6.15 0.47
C GLY A 163 -1.27 -5.85 -0.62
N LEU A 164 -1.75 -4.61 -0.62
CA LEU A 164 -2.61 -4.08 -1.68
C LEU A 164 -1.82 -3.10 -2.53
N SER A 165 -2.05 -3.17 -3.83
CA SER A 165 -1.65 -2.17 -4.80
C SER A 165 -2.88 -1.39 -5.27
N TYR A 166 -2.66 -0.12 -5.62
CA TYR A 166 -3.66 0.79 -6.13
C TYR A 166 -3.20 1.30 -7.49
N ALA A 167 -3.91 0.91 -8.54
CA ALA A 167 -3.78 1.49 -9.86
C ALA A 167 -4.92 2.49 -10.07
N TYR A 168 -4.64 3.67 -10.59
CA TYR A 168 -5.65 4.70 -10.77
C TYR A 168 -5.47 5.50 -12.07
N LEU A 169 -6.58 6.09 -12.50
CA LEU A 169 -6.69 7.11 -13.52
C LEU A 169 -7.57 8.22 -12.95
N GLY A 170 -7.11 9.46 -13.05
CA GLY A 170 -7.84 10.61 -12.56
C GLY A 170 -7.75 11.79 -13.49
N GLY A 171 -8.71 12.70 -13.30
CA GLY A 171 -8.83 13.93 -14.05
C GLY A 171 -9.25 15.07 -13.15
N ALA A 172 -8.88 16.29 -13.53
CA ALA A 172 -9.26 17.49 -12.82
C ALA A 172 -9.50 18.66 -13.75
N TYR A 173 -10.32 19.60 -13.29
CA TYR A 173 -10.69 20.81 -14.02
C TYR A 173 -10.69 22.04 -13.11
N LYS A 174 -10.22 23.17 -13.64
CA LYS A 174 -10.09 24.46 -12.94
C LYS A 174 -11.05 25.50 -13.51
N PHE A 175 -11.81 26.14 -12.63
CA PHE A 175 -12.68 27.25 -12.93
C PHE A 175 -12.54 28.37 -11.89
N LYS A 176 -12.16 29.58 -12.34
CA LYS A 176 -12.05 30.79 -11.50
C LYS A 176 -11.28 30.58 -10.18
N GLY A 177 -10.18 29.83 -10.22
CA GLY A 177 -9.34 29.55 -9.05
C GLY A 177 -9.73 28.30 -8.26
N LEU A 178 -10.95 27.77 -8.45
CA LEU A 178 -11.38 26.49 -7.90
C LEU A 178 -10.98 25.35 -8.84
N SER A 179 -10.23 24.39 -8.35
CA SER A 179 -9.92 23.14 -9.04
C SER A 179 -10.65 21.99 -8.34
N ILE A 180 -11.30 21.15 -9.13
CA ILE A 180 -11.97 19.93 -8.66
C ILE A 180 -11.36 18.77 -9.43
N GLY A 181 -11.06 17.69 -8.72
CA GLY A 181 -10.50 16.50 -9.32
C GLY A 181 -11.04 15.22 -8.72
N PHE A 182 -10.86 14.14 -9.48
CA PHE A 182 -11.33 12.82 -9.13
C PHE A 182 -10.38 11.75 -9.64
N ASN A 183 -10.06 10.78 -8.78
CA ASN A 183 -9.35 9.55 -9.14
C ASN A 183 -10.33 8.38 -9.11
N PHE A 184 -10.33 7.59 -10.18
CA PHE A 184 -10.90 6.26 -10.24
C PHE A 184 -9.76 5.25 -10.25
N GLY A 185 -9.85 4.20 -9.45
CA GLY A 185 -8.85 3.16 -9.46
C GLY A 185 -9.37 1.82 -9.04
N TYR A 186 -8.46 0.85 -9.10
CA TYR A 186 -8.68 -0.52 -8.71
C TYR A 186 -7.63 -0.91 -7.68
N MET A 187 -8.10 -1.39 -6.53
CA MET A 187 -7.28 -1.96 -5.48
C MET A 187 -7.24 -3.47 -5.66
N PHE A 188 -6.04 -4.04 -5.64
CA PHE A 188 -5.84 -5.46 -5.83
C PHE A 188 -4.62 -5.94 -5.06
N GLY A 189 -4.67 -7.19 -4.63
CA GLY A 189 -3.55 -7.80 -3.93
C GLY A 189 -3.95 -9.07 -3.22
N ASN A 190 -2.97 -9.65 -2.54
CA ASN A 190 -3.13 -10.88 -1.80
C ASN A 190 -2.38 -10.83 -0.48
N TYR A 191 -2.87 -11.62 0.48
CA TYR A 191 -2.23 -11.87 1.75
C TYR A 191 -2.13 -13.37 1.98
N ARG A 192 -1.00 -13.78 2.53
CA ARG A 192 -0.76 -15.13 3.00
C ARG A 192 -0.50 -15.03 4.49
N LYS A 193 -1.23 -15.80 5.28
CA LYS A 193 -1.07 -15.83 6.74
C LYS A 193 -0.92 -17.28 7.16
N PHE A 194 0.15 -17.56 7.88
CA PHE A 194 0.50 -18.87 8.40
C PHE A 194 0.60 -18.79 9.92
N THR A 195 -0.02 -19.76 10.58
CA THR A 195 0.23 -20.05 11.99
C THR A 195 0.69 -21.49 12.07
N THR A 196 1.86 -21.71 12.66
CA THR A 196 2.39 -23.04 12.94
C THR A 196 2.43 -23.22 14.45
N VAL A 197 1.97 -24.37 14.92
CA VAL A 197 2.05 -24.80 16.32
C VAL A 197 2.85 -26.09 16.31
N ALA A 198 4.02 -26.09 16.96
CA ALA A 198 4.89 -27.25 17.06
C ALA A 198 5.16 -27.54 18.53
N ASP A 199 5.06 -28.81 18.91
CA ASP A 199 5.54 -29.27 20.21
C ASP A 199 7.07 -29.29 20.24
N THR A 200 7.68 -29.08 21.41
CA THR A 200 9.14 -29.17 21.60
C THR A 200 9.54 -30.27 22.59
N PHE A 201 8.57 -31.07 23.06
CA PHE A 201 8.79 -32.04 24.13
C PHE A 201 9.60 -33.28 23.73
N ASN A 202 9.61 -33.71 22.45
CA ASN A 202 10.28 -34.96 22.05
C ASN A 202 10.97 -34.90 20.67
N PRO A 203 12.31 -34.91 20.61
CA PRO A 203 13.06 -34.80 19.36
C PRO A 203 12.91 -36.00 18.39
N HIS A 204 12.14 -37.04 18.76
CA HIS A 204 11.86 -38.20 17.91
C HIS A 204 10.39 -38.31 17.49
N ARG A 205 9.51 -37.42 18.00
CA ARG A 205 8.06 -37.42 17.77
C ARG A 205 7.54 -35.99 17.81
N ASP A 206 7.82 -35.24 16.76
CA ASP A 206 7.34 -33.87 16.64
C ASP A 206 5.94 -33.87 16.01
N TYR A 207 4.97 -33.34 16.76
CA TYR A 207 3.65 -33.02 16.23
C TYR A 207 3.58 -31.54 15.91
N GLN A 208 3.27 -31.24 14.65
CA GLN A 208 3.10 -29.88 14.18
C GLN A 208 1.76 -29.72 13.49
N SER A 209 1.09 -28.60 13.75
CA SER A 209 -0.12 -28.20 13.03
C SER A 209 0.10 -26.84 12.38
N GLN A 210 -0.29 -26.73 11.11
CA GLN A 210 -0.20 -25.51 10.33
C GLN A 210 -1.58 -25.07 9.86
N PHE A 211 -1.83 -23.78 10.00
CA PHE A 211 -3.03 -23.09 9.56
C PHE A 211 -2.63 -22.05 8.53
N ALA A 212 -3.02 -22.26 7.27
CA ALA A 212 -2.69 -21.38 6.16
C ALA A 212 -3.95 -20.68 5.63
N ARG A 213 -3.96 -19.35 5.64
CA ARG A 213 -5.03 -18.53 5.07
C ARG A 213 -4.48 -17.70 3.92
N TYR A 214 -5.04 -17.92 2.74
CA TYR A 214 -4.79 -17.16 1.52
C TYR A 214 -5.98 -16.25 1.27
N ILE A 215 -5.74 -14.95 1.20
CA ILE A 215 -6.77 -13.93 1.02
C ILE A 215 -6.44 -13.18 -0.26
N ARG A 216 -7.38 -13.14 -1.20
CA ARG A 216 -7.31 -12.29 -2.40
C ARG A 216 -8.34 -11.18 -2.27
N LEU A 217 -7.88 -9.94 -2.46
CA LEU A 217 -8.73 -8.75 -2.46
C LEU A 217 -8.73 -8.09 -3.83
N GLY A 218 -9.89 -7.59 -4.25
CA GLY A 218 -10.04 -6.87 -5.50
C GLY A 218 -11.27 -5.97 -5.46
N GLY A 219 -11.13 -4.70 -5.80
CA GLY A 219 -12.28 -3.80 -5.83
C GLY A 219 -11.97 -2.41 -6.35
N ILE A 220 -13.03 -1.71 -6.69
CA ILE A 220 -12.97 -0.34 -7.15
C ILE A 220 -12.68 0.60 -5.97
N ASN A 221 -11.86 1.62 -6.21
CA ASN A 221 -11.60 2.70 -5.29
C ASN A 221 -11.71 4.08 -5.97
N TRP A 222 -12.45 5.01 -5.38
CA TRP A 222 -12.65 6.38 -5.84
C TRP A 222 -12.18 7.37 -4.77
N LYS A 223 -11.56 8.47 -5.22
CA LYS A 223 -11.13 9.58 -4.36
C LYS A 223 -11.42 10.92 -5.01
N GLY A 224 -12.07 11.82 -4.28
CA GLY A 224 -12.33 13.19 -4.72
C GLY A 224 -11.39 14.19 -4.06
N GLY A 225 -11.13 15.30 -4.73
CA GLY A 225 -10.36 16.41 -4.19
C GLY A 225 -10.80 17.75 -4.74
N ALA A 226 -10.61 18.79 -3.94
CA ALA A 226 -10.84 20.17 -4.33
C ALA A 226 -9.73 21.06 -3.79
N THR A 227 -9.34 22.08 -4.55
CA THR A 227 -8.42 23.13 -4.11
C THR A 227 -8.90 24.48 -4.62
N TYR A 228 -8.70 25.52 -3.83
CA TYR A 228 -8.97 26.90 -4.24
C TYR A 228 -7.70 27.71 -4.12
N GLU A 229 -7.33 28.39 -5.20
CA GLU A 229 -6.10 29.15 -5.33
C GLU A 229 -6.39 30.64 -5.52
N VAL A 230 -5.77 31.46 -4.67
CA VAL A 230 -5.77 32.93 -4.77
C VAL A 230 -4.34 33.39 -4.98
N LYS A 231 -4.11 34.10 -6.09
CA LYS A 231 -2.81 34.71 -6.41
C LYS A 231 -2.88 36.22 -6.19
N SER A 232 -1.95 36.75 -5.41
CA SER A 232 -1.74 38.19 -5.31
C SER A 232 -1.03 38.68 -6.58
N ARG A 233 -1.55 39.73 -7.22
CA ARG A 233 -1.01 40.26 -8.48
C ARG A 233 0.33 40.97 -8.31
N ASP A 234 0.54 41.64 -7.17
CA ASP A 234 1.66 42.57 -7.01
C ASP A 234 2.84 41.97 -6.22
N SER A 235 2.57 40.96 -5.40
CA SER A 235 3.53 40.47 -4.41
C SER A 235 3.99 39.02 -4.60
N ASN A 236 3.57 38.37 -5.70
CA ASN A 236 3.93 36.99 -6.06
C ASN A 236 3.63 35.93 -4.98
N TYR A 237 2.72 36.26 -4.07
CA TYR A 237 2.19 35.32 -3.07
C TYR A 237 1.02 34.54 -3.65
N THR A 238 1.01 33.24 -3.37
CA THR A 238 -0.08 32.33 -3.68
C THR A 238 -0.58 31.71 -2.39
N PHE A 239 -1.88 31.82 -2.15
CA PHE A 239 -2.57 31.15 -1.07
C PHE A 239 -3.45 30.04 -1.63
N ARG A 240 -3.41 28.86 -1.01
CA ARG A 240 -4.25 27.73 -1.38
C ARG A 240 -4.90 27.13 -0.15
N VAL A 241 -6.16 26.77 -0.30
CA VAL A 241 -6.89 25.88 0.61
C VAL A 241 -7.29 24.65 -0.19
N GLY A 242 -7.31 23.48 0.44
CA GLY A 242 -7.71 22.27 -0.26
C GLY A 242 -8.07 21.15 0.66
N GLY A 243 -8.72 20.14 0.09
CA GLY A 243 -9.09 18.95 0.82
C GLY A 243 -9.40 17.78 -0.10
N THR A 244 -9.43 16.61 0.50
CA THR A 244 -9.72 15.35 -0.18
C THR A 244 -10.69 14.50 0.63
N LEU A 245 -11.46 13.68 -0.06
CA LEU A 245 -12.42 12.76 0.54
C LEU A 245 -12.37 11.42 -0.19
N THR A 246 -12.20 10.35 0.59
CA THR A 246 -12.32 8.97 0.15
C THR A 246 -13.46 8.36 0.95
N LEU A 247 -14.58 8.05 0.30
CA LEU A 247 -15.69 7.37 0.97
C LEU A 247 -15.30 5.91 1.26
N GLY A 248 -15.90 5.34 2.31
CA GLY A 248 -15.71 3.93 2.65
C GLY A 248 -16.20 3.02 1.52
N GLN A 249 -15.37 2.04 1.14
CA GLN A 249 -15.53 1.27 -0.10
C GLN A 249 -15.33 -0.22 0.15
N ASN A 250 -16.13 -1.05 -0.54
CA ASN A 250 -16.08 -2.50 -0.38
C ASN A 250 -15.15 -3.11 -1.43
N LEU A 251 -14.20 -3.90 -0.96
CA LEU A 251 -13.39 -4.80 -1.78
C LEU A 251 -14.01 -6.19 -1.74
N ASN A 252 -14.02 -6.87 -2.89
CA ASN A 252 -14.37 -8.29 -2.94
C ASN A 252 -13.23 -9.10 -2.32
N GLU A 253 -13.57 -9.98 -1.41
CA GLU A 253 -12.64 -10.89 -0.75
C GLU A 253 -12.88 -12.33 -1.22
N THR A 254 -11.80 -13.07 -1.43
CA THR A 254 -11.84 -14.52 -1.67
C THR A 254 -10.82 -15.17 -0.74
N VAL A 255 -11.30 -16.07 0.12
CA VAL A 255 -10.50 -16.71 1.17
C VAL A 255 -10.41 -18.21 0.93
N SER A 256 -9.18 -18.71 0.90
CA SER A 256 -8.88 -20.14 0.96
C SER A 256 -8.13 -20.43 2.26
N TYR A 257 -8.61 -21.41 3.00
CA TYR A 257 -8.10 -21.79 4.31
C TYR A 257 -7.77 -23.28 4.31
N TYR A 258 -6.56 -23.60 4.77
CA TYR A 258 -6.06 -24.95 4.87
C TYR A 258 -5.57 -25.21 6.28
N LYS A 259 -5.92 -26.38 6.81
CA LYS A 259 -5.39 -26.91 8.06
C LYS A 259 -4.68 -28.22 7.75
N SER A 260 -3.41 -28.29 8.11
CA SER A 260 -2.62 -29.51 7.98
C SER A 260 -1.95 -29.85 9.30
N SER A 261 -1.78 -31.14 9.54
CA SER A 261 -1.02 -31.67 10.66
C SER A 261 0.08 -32.55 10.11
N SER A 262 1.28 -32.40 10.64
CA SER A 262 2.47 -33.13 10.28
C SER A 262 3.01 -33.84 11.51
N TYR A 263 3.35 -35.10 11.35
CA TYR A 263 3.90 -35.94 12.40
C TYR A 263 5.20 -36.58 11.94
N ASP A 264 6.28 -36.36 12.68
CA ASP A 264 7.57 -36.99 12.42
C ASP A 264 7.72 -38.28 13.26
N LEU A 265 7.93 -39.40 12.57
CA LEU A 265 8.20 -40.72 13.13
C LEU A 265 9.67 -41.12 12.93
N GLY A 266 10.59 -40.37 13.54
CA GLY A 266 12.03 -40.67 13.46
C GLY A 266 12.61 -40.58 12.05
N GLY A 267 12.22 -39.56 11.28
CA GLY A 267 12.71 -39.27 9.93
C GLY A 267 11.69 -39.52 8.82
N THR A 268 10.51 -40.07 9.15
CA THR A 268 9.38 -40.20 8.21
C THR A 268 8.33 -39.16 8.56
N LEU A 269 8.17 -38.15 7.70
CA LEU A 269 7.18 -37.09 7.86
C LEU A 269 5.84 -37.54 7.26
N ILE A 270 4.82 -37.73 8.11
CA ILE A 270 3.45 -37.98 7.69
C ILE A 270 2.68 -36.65 7.72
N ASN A 271 2.19 -36.21 6.57
CA ASN A 271 1.36 -35.02 6.45
C ASN A 271 -0.09 -35.40 6.17
N ASP A 272 -1.02 -34.90 6.97
CA ASP A 272 -2.46 -35.02 6.74
C ASP A 272 -3.10 -33.63 6.61
N THR A 273 -4.00 -33.49 5.64
CA THR A 273 -4.80 -32.27 5.47
C THR A 273 -6.17 -32.52 6.05
N VAL A 274 -6.55 -31.72 7.04
CA VAL A 274 -7.89 -31.77 7.64
C VAL A 274 -8.88 -31.12 6.67
N LYS A 275 -9.30 -31.88 5.66
CA LYS A 275 -10.21 -31.41 4.59
C LYS A 275 -11.55 -30.93 5.12
N ALA A 276 -12.05 -31.50 6.23
CA ALA A 276 -13.31 -31.09 6.84
C ALA A 276 -13.29 -29.63 7.33
N ASP A 277 -12.14 -29.14 7.80
CA ASP A 277 -11.97 -27.77 8.29
C ASP A 277 -11.43 -26.81 7.20
N SER A 278 -11.03 -27.36 6.04
CA SER A 278 -10.43 -26.60 4.95
C SER A 278 -11.49 -26.18 3.93
N TYR A 279 -11.39 -24.96 3.41
CA TYR A 279 -12.29 -24.45 2.38
C TYR A 279 -11.53 -23.60 1.36
N THR A 280 -12.02 -23.60 0.13
CA THR A 280 -11.43 -22.83 -0.96
C THR A 280 -12.42 -21.80 -1.48
N ASP A 281 -11.89 -20.66 -1.89
CA ASP A 281 -12.60 -19.60 -2.61
C ASP A 281 -13.89 -19.10 -1.96
N ARG A 282 -13.92 -19.06 -0.62
CA ARG A 282 -15.04 -18.49 0.13
C ARG A 282 -15.11 -16.98 -0.14
N LYS A 283 -16.23 -16.52 -0.68
CA LYS A 283 -16.46 -15.11 -1.01
C LYS A 283 -16.83 -14.30 0.23
N GLY A 284 -16.27 -13.12 0.33
CA GLY A 284 -16.50 -12.14 1.40
C GLY A 284 -16.43 -10.71 0.88
N LYS A 285 -16.57 -9.74 1.79
CA LYS A 285 -16.39 -8.32 1.50
C LYS A 285 -15.56 -7.70 2.61
N LEU A 286 -14.53 -6.95 2.22
CA LEU A 286 -13.73 -6.14 3.13
C LEU A 286 -14.08 -4.66 2.91
N LYS A 287 -14.49 -3.96 3.96
CA LYS A 287 -14.87 -2.55 3.91
C LYS A 287 -13.70 -1.67 4.34
N LEU A 288 -13.19 -0.87 3.42
CA LEU A 288 -12.22 0.18 3.70
C LEU A 288 -12.89 1.38 4.40
N PRO A 289 -12.20 2.02 5.36
CA PRO A 289 -12.73 3.16 6.08
C PRO A 289 -12.82 4.41 5.20
N THR A 290 -13.71 5.32 5.58
CA THR A 290 -13.73 6.68 5.03
C THR A 290 -12.51 7.45 5.52
N SER A 291 -11.86 8.22 4.64
CA SER A 291 -10.80 9.15 5.00
C SER A 291 -11.05 10.54 4.41
N PHE A 292 -10.59 11.56 5.13
CA PHE A 292 -10.60 12.94 4.62
C PHE A 292 -9.30 13.64 5.01
N SER A 293 -8.92 14.63 4.22
CA SER A 293 -7.81 15.53 4.53
C SER A 293 -8.17 16.96 4.18
N ILE A 294 -7.67 17.91 4.95
CA ILE A 294 -7.80 19.35 4.70
C ILE A 294 -6.45 20.01 4.92
N GLY A 295 -6.16 21.07 4.19
CA GLY A 295 -4.91 21.79 4.35
C GLY A 295 -4.93 23.19 3.75
N VAL A 296 -3.89 23.93 4.13
CA VAL A 296 -3.61 25.29 3.65
C VAL A 296 -2.15 25.38 3.22
N LEU A 297 -1.88 26.20 2.21
CA LEU A 297 -0.54 26.46 1.72
C LEU A 297 -0.40 27.96 1.41
N LEU A 298 0.66 28.57 1.94
CA LEU A 298 1.11 29.90 1.58
C LEU A 298 2.48 29.79 0.93
N SER A 299 2.64 30.30 -0.28
CA SER A 299 3.91 30.25 -0.98
C SER A 299 4.26 31.59 -1.63
N LYS A 300 5.55 31.90 -1.63
CA LYS A 300 6.13 32.94 -2.48
C LYS A 300 6.78 32.27 -3.67
N THR A 301 6.37 32.68 -4.87
CA THR A 301 6.84 32.11 -6.14
C THR A 301 8.36 32.00 -6.16
N ASP A 302 8.87 30.82 -6.49
CA ASP A 302 10.30 30.45 -6.61
C ASP A 302 11.16 30.69 -5.37
N LYS A 303 10.57 30.82 -4.18
CA LYS A 303 11.33 31.09 -2.93
C LYS A 303 11.02 30.11 -1.81
N TRP A 304 9.78 30.10 -1.32
CA TRP A 304 9.41 29.28 -0.17
C TRP A 304 7.93 28.95 -0.18
N ALA A 305 7.57 27.86 0.49
CA ALA A 305 6.20 27.48 0.77
C ALA A 305 6.09 26.97 2.21
N TRP A 306 5.05 27.41 2.91
CA TRP A 306 4.64 26.89 4.22
C TRP A 306 3.26 26.30 4.08
N GLY A 307 3.03 25.14 4.67
CA GLY A 307 1.73 24.50 4.63
C GLY A 307 1.42 23.77 5.92
N PHE A 308 0.12 23.61 6.15
CA PHE A 308 -0.42 22.79 7.22
C PHE A 308 -1.41 21.82 6.62
N ASP A 309 -1.33 20.56 7.03
CA ASP A 309 -2.17 19.47 6.53
C ASP A 309 -2.68 18.64 7.70
N TYR A 310 -3.96 18.32 7.67
CA TYR A 310 -4.62 17.45 8.62
C TYR A 310 -5.34 16.34 7.86
N SER A 311 -5.07 15.09 8.23
CA SER A 311 -5.71 13.91 7.65
C SER A 311 -6.26 13.01 8.75
N ALA A 312 -7.44 12.43 8.50
CA ALA A 312 -8.11 11.53 9.43
C ALA A 312 -8.76 10.36 8.69
N ILE A 313 -8.72 9.19 9.33
CA ILE A 313 -9.27 7.93 8.82
C ILE A 313 -10.22 7.37 9.87
N ASN A 314 -11.47 7.11 9.47
CA ASN A 314 -12.47 6.57 10.38
C ASN A 314 -12.45 5.03 10.40
N TRP A 315 -11.59 4.45 11.24
CA TRP A 315 -11.44 3.01 11.40
C TRP A 315 -12.64 2.29 12.03
N THR A 316 -13.58 2.99 12.67
CA THR A 316 -14.80 2.34 13.21
C THR A 316 -15.66 1.68 12.13
N ASN A 317 -15.55 2.16 10.89
CA ASN A 317 -16.27 1.63 9.74
C ASN A 317 -15.51 0.50 9.01
N PHE A 318 -14.33 0.10 9.50
CA PHE A 318 -13.58 -1.02 8.95
C PHE A 318 -14.24 -2.35 9.36
N SER A 319 -14.43 -3.23 8.38
CA SER A 319 -14.98 -4.58 8.61
C SER A 319 -14.30 -5.56 7.66
N SER A 320 -13.86 -6.70 8.19
CA SER A 320 -13.14 -7.77 7.50
C SER A 320 -13.67 -9.13 7.92
#